data_AF-A0A9X1KDD5-F1
#
_entry.id   AF-A0A9X1KDD5-F1
#
_cell.length_a   1.000
_cell.length_b   1.000
_cell.length_c   1.000
_cell.angle_alpha   90.00
_cell.angle_beta   90.00
_cell.angle_gamma   90.00
#
_symmetry.space_group_name_H-M   'P 1'
#
loop_
_entity.id
_entity.type
_entity.pdbx_description
1 polymer ?
#
loop_
_entity_poly.entity_id
_entity_poly.type
_entity_poly.pdbx_seq_one_letter_code
_entity_poly.pdbx_strand_id
1 'polypeptide(L)'
;MAKPTVGIAQVTSDGTTNTIVNQSGNNFNILNGIDKGNNLFHSFSNFSIPTGSSATFDLTNTPNIKTIFSRVTGGNISHIDGLIQTLNGNNPASLFLMNPNGIVFGQNAKLNIGGSFVGTTANSIKFADGTEFSAINPTQSPLLTMSVPVGLQLGSNAGGIQVQGTPANNFLRTPTLSIAPNQTLALIGGQVDINSANISAPDSRVELWAMQNGTVNISTSGNWQLASSSSSPTWGNITLQQSSYINTSGAIGGAINIRGRGLTLQDGSHIESSTDANGQGQGITVKTTEFVDLLGISDPANYIPPGLLTSVTGSGATAGDITIDTQRLHLTNSSWINSLNYGVNFFTFAPINNARTGDIKVRATDIEINGFTPFTNSFTGVYVSGAITTLVTGGQQNNSGAITVEAERIRLLDGGRISTDLLGNSSFSPTPTTGKAGDISVTATESLEIRGTTTNNFTSAIISSIQNFVDGQGGNITINAGQLALSGGGTISSAIAGSPIAALAGKGTAGNITIKATDVQVSDLVVDFLGNAPSG
;
A
#
# COMPACT_ATOMS: atom_id res chain seq x y z
N MET A 1 45.68 20.03 10.97
CA MET A 1 45.41 20.12 9.51
C MET A 1 44.15 19.32 9.23
N ALA A 2 43.07 19.96 8.81
CA ALA A 2 41.86 19.26 8.41
C ALA A 2 42.18 18.39 7.18
N LYS A 3 41.79 17.11 7.23
CA LYS A 3 41.86 16.21 6.09
C LYS A 3 41.02 16.84 4.96
N PRO A 4 41.53 16.97 3.72
CA PRO A 4 40.71 17.43 2.62
C PRO A 4 39.58 16.40 2.43
N THR A 5 38.36 16.81 2.71
CA THR A 5 37.17 16.08 2.30
C THR A 5 37.19 16.07 0.78
N VAL A 6 37.37 14.88 0.18
CA VAL A 6 37.19 14.70 -1.26
C VAL A 6 35.76 15.12 -1.55
N GLY A 7 35.59 16.26 -2.24
CA GLY A 7 34.27 16.74 -2.64
C GLY A 7 33.69 15.73 -3.62
N ILE A 8 32.70 14.96 -3.16
CA ILE A 8 31.88 14.14 -4.05
C ILE A 8 31.18 15.13 -4.98
N ALA A 9 31.45 15.08 -6.29
CA ALA A 9 30.69 15.87 -7.26
C ALA A 9 29.21 15.54 -7.09
N GLN A 10 28.36 16.55 -6.86
CA GLN A 10 26.99 16.34 -6.37
C GLN A 10 26.01 16.24 -7.54
N VAL A 11 25.74 17.35 -8.22
CA VAL A 11 24.96 17.38 -9.45
C VAL A 11 25.87 17.89 -10.57
N THR A 12 26.13 17.06 -11.58
CA THR A 12 27.08 17.39 -12.64
C THR A 12 26.57 16.85 -13.97
N SER A 13 26.53 17.71 -14.98
CA SER A 13 26.16 17.33 -16.36
C SER A 13 27.16 16.31 -16.92
N ASP A 14 26.71 15.42 -17.79
CA ASP A 14 27.62 14.56 -18.58
C ASP A 14 27.93 15.13 -19.98
N GLY A 15 27.36 16.30 -20.31
CA GLY A 15 27.57 16.96 -21.60
C GLY A 15 26.73 16.44 -22.76
N THR A 16 25.88 15.42 -22.57
CA THR A 16 25.13 14.79 -23.68
C THR A 16 23.80 15.46 -24.03
N THR A 17 23.27 16.33 -23.15
CA THR A 17 21.95 16.98 -23.33
C THR A 17 21.98 18.50 -23.13
N ASN A 18 23.10 19.18 -23.36
CA ASN A 18 23.25 20.63 -23.14
C ASN A 18 22.79 21.11 -21.74
N THR A 19 22.76 20.19 -20.77
CA THR A 19 22.32 20.49 -19.41
C THR A 19 23.35 21.35 -18.72
N ILE A 20 22.89 22.49 -18.19
CA ILE A 20 23.71 23.39 -17.40
C ILE A 20 23.31 23.22 -15.93
N VAL A 21 24.29 23.08 -15.06
CA VAL A 21 24.09 23.03 -13.61
C VAL A 21 24.83 24.21 -12.99
N ASN A 22 24.08 25.24 -12.61
CA ASN A 22 24.61 26.40 -11.93
C ASN A 22 24.53 26.18 -10.42
N GLN A 23 25.67 26.07 -9.76
CA GLN A 23 25.73 25.92 -8.32
C GLN A 23 25.78 27.30 -7.64
N SER A 24 24.88 27.52 -6.68
CA SER A 24 24.89 28.68 -5.78
C SER A 24 24.90 28.18 -4.34
N GLY A 25 26.08 28.24 -3.70
CA GLY A 25 26.31 27.58 -2.42
C GLY A 25 26.09 26.07 -2.54
N ASN A 26 25.13 25.53 -1.80
CA ASN A 26 24.75 24.12 -1.86
C ASN A 26 23.53 23.86 -2.76
N ASN A 27 23.02 24.87 -3.47
CA ASN A 27 21.86 24.72 -4.33
C ASN A 27 22.28 24.60 -5.81
N PHE A 28 21.66 23.66 -6.52
CA PHE A 28 21.90 23.34 -7.91
C PHE A 28 20.72 23.83 -8.75
N ASN A 29 20.92 24.89 -9.53
CA ASN A 29 19.95 25.32 -10.53
C ASN A 29 20.24 24.62 -11.86
N ILE A 30 19.31 23.77 -12.30
CA ILE A 30 19.39 22.96 -13.51
C ILE A 30 18.64 23.71 -14.61
N LEU A 31 19.38 24.11 -15.64
CA LEU A 31 18.93 24.93 -16.75
C LEU A 31 19.16 24.21 -18.08
N ASN A 32 18.53 24.76 -19.12
CA ASN A 32 18.57 24.24 -20.49
C ASN A 32 18.12 22.77 -20.54
N GLY A 33 18.95 21.87 -21.07
CA GLY A 33 18.49 20.56 -21.55
C GLY A 33 18.32 20.55 -23.07
N ILE A 34 17.83 19.42 -23.60
CA ILE A 34 17.32 19.38 -24.97
C ILE A 34 15.80 19.34 -24.89
N ASP A 35 15.16 20.36 -25.45
CA ASP A 35 13.72 20.46 -25.58
C ASP A 35 13.24 19.76 -26.86
N LYS A 36 12.20 18.95 -26.71
CA LYS A 36 11.42 18.40 -27.81
C LYS A 36 9.97 18.59 -27.44
N GLY A 37 9.44 19.75 -27.82
CA GLY A 37 8.10 20.29 -27.55
C GLY A 37 7.65 20.26 -26.09
N ASN A 38 6.99 19.18 -25.63
CA ASN A 38 6.52 19.06 -24.25
C ASN A 38 7.44 18.19 -23.36
N ASN A 39 8.51 17.64 -23.92
CA ASN A 39 9.52 16.84 -23.25
C ASN A 39 10.83 17.62 -23.10
N LEU A 40 11.43 17.56 -21.91
CA LEU A 40 12.74 18.15 -21.62
C LEU A 40 13.71 17.07 -21.16
N PHE A 41 14.86 16.95 -21.81
CA PHE A 41 15.85 15.91 -21.52
C PHE A 41 17.07 16.49 -20.81
N HIS A 42 17.41 15.89 -19.66
CA HIS A 42 18.62 16.19 -18.89
C HIS A 42 19.46 14.94 -18.64
N SER A 43 20.77 15.13 -18.59
CA SER A 43 21.73 14.05 -18.44
C SER A 43 22.88 14.46 -17.53
N PHE A 44 23.19 13.59 -16.58
CA PHE A 44 24.11 13.86 -15.49
C PHE A 44 25.13 12.74 -15.38
N SER A 45 26.39 13.10 -15.11
CA SER A 45 27.41 12.14 -14.71
C SER A 45 27.25 11.77 -13.23
N ASN A 46 26.75 12.69 -12.41
CA ASN A 46 26.39 12.45 -11.01
C ASN A 46 25.14 13.27 -10.64
N PHE A 47 24.25 12.69 -9.83
CA PHE A 47 23.07 13.36 -9.30
C PHE A 47 22.83 12.94 -7.85
N SER A 48 23.41 13.68 -6.92
CA SER A 48 23.28 13.52 -5.47
C SER A 48 23.03 14.89 -4.86
N ILE A 49 22.16 14.96 -3.85
CA ILE A 49 21.71 16.21 -3.22
C ILE A 49 21.92 16.06 -1.72
N PRO A 50 22.90 16.75 -1.11
CA PRO A 50 23.14 16.64 0.33
C PRO A 50 22.04 17.27 1.19
N THR A 51 22.14 17.03 2.49
CA THR A 51 21.34 17.71 3.50
C THR A 51 21.37 19.22 3.35
N GLY A 52 20.20 19.87 3.47
CA GLY A 52 20.07 21.33 3.39
C GLY A 52 20.33 21.92 1.99
N SER A 53 20.46 21.06 0.98
CA SER A 53 20.72 21.42 -0.42
C SER A 53 19.46 21.26 -1.27
N SER A 54 19.47 21.79 -2.48
CA SER A 54 18.38 21.58 -3.44
C SER A 54 18.87 21.38 -4.87
N ALA A 55 18.15 20.60 -5.66
CA ALA A 55 18.23 20.58 -7.12
C ALA A 55 16.92 21.12 -7.68
N THR A 56 17.03 22.22 -8.43
CA THR A 56 15.89 22.94 -9.01
C THR A 56 15.92 22.81 -10.52
N PHE A 57 14.94 22.13 -11.11
CA PHE A 57 14.70 22.16 -12.55
C PHE A 57 13.94 23.43 -12.89
N ASP A 58 14.64 24.41 -13.44
CA ASP A 58 14.08 25.73 -13.75
C ASP A 58 13.49 25.75 -15.15
N LEU A 59 12.16 25.76 -15.20
CA LEU A 59 11.33 25.77 -16.40
C LEU A 59 10.78 27.16 -16.74
N THR A 60 11.29 28.23 -16.12
CA THR A 60 10.78 29.60 -16.33
C THR A 60 10.83 30.03 -17.81
N ASN A 61 11.83 29.56 -18.55
CA ASN A 61 12.01 29.84 -19.97
C ASN A 61 11.50 28.71 -20.89
N THR A 62 10.85 27.68 -20.36
CA THR A 62 10.36 26.51 -21.12
C THR A 62 8.88 26.19 -20.82
N PRO A 63 7.94 27.13 -21.09
CA PRO A 63 6.56 27.07 -20.59
C PRO A 63 5.73 25.91 -21.14
N ASN A 64 6.15 25.28 -22.23
CA ASN A 64 5.42 24.18 -22.89
C ASN A 64 5.78 22.79 -22.33
N ILE A 65 6.77 22.70 -21.44
CA ILE A 65 7.24 21.42 -20.89
C ILE A 65 6.23 20.84 -19.92
N LYS A 66 5.87 19.58 -20.16
CA LYS A 66 4.99 18.77 -19.30
C LYS A 66 5.73 17.60 -18.66
N THR A 67 6.86 17.18 -19.22
CA THR A 67 7.63 16.05 -18.69
C THR A 67 9.12 16.30 -18.81
N ILE A 68 9.82 16.12 -17.71
CA ILE A 68 11.27 16.16 -17.62
C ILE A 68 11.79 14.72 -17.53
N PHE A 69 12.70 14.35 -18.41
CA PHE A 69 13.42 13.08 -18.40
C PHE A 69 14.86 13.32 -18.00
N SER A 70 15.23 12.86 -16.80
CA SER A 70 16.59 12.97 -16.27
C SER A 70 17.24 11.59 -16.19
N ARG A 71 18.47 11.45 -16.71
CA ARG A 71 19.28 10.24 -16.59
C ARG A 71 20.61 10.50 -15.88
N VAL A 72 21.08 9.52 -15.13
CA VAL A 72 22.44 9.48 -14.57
C VAL A 72 23.25 8.43 -15.31
N THR A 73 24.36 8.84 -15.92
CA THR A 73 25.19 7.99 -16.80
C THR A 73 26.50 7.55 -16.15
N GLY A 74 26.90 8.17 -15.04
CA GLY A 74 28.01 7.70 -14.22
C GLY A 74 27.68 6.42 -13.46
N GLY A 75 28.69 5.85 -12.79
CA GLY A 75 28.55 4.61 -12.02
C GLY A 75 28.11 4.77 -10.57
N ASN A 76 27.80 6.00 -10.12
CA ASN A 76 27.51 6.29 -8.72
C ASN A 76 26.02 6.19 -8.40
N ILE A 77 25.71 5.75 -7.18
CA ILE A 77 24.36 5.82 -6.60
C ILE A 77 23.97 7.28 -6.39
N SER A 78 22.70 7.59 -6.68
CA SER A 78 22.12 8.90 -6.38
C SER A 78 21.72 8.99 -4.90
N HIS A 79 22.48 9.73 -4.10
CA HIS A 79 22.14 10.01 -2.70
C HIS A 79 21.36 11.33 -2.61
N ILE A 80 20.06 11.25 -2.34
CA ILE A 80 19.12 12.37 -2.27
C ILE A 80 18.72 12.59 -0.82
N ASP A 81 19.41 13.48 -0.10
CA ASP A 81 19.08 13.89 1.26
C ASP A 81 18.68 15.38 1.31
N GLY A 82 18.21 15.94 0.20
CA GLY A 82 17.75 17.33 0.12
C GLY A 82 16.53 17.47 -0.78
N LEU A 83 16.26 18.69 -1.24
CA LEU A 83 15.05 19.01 -2.02
C LEU A 83 15.28 18.78 -3.52
N ILE A 84 14.43 17.98 -4.17
CA ILE A 84 14.24 18.05 -5.63
C ILE A 84 13.00 18.88 -5.90
N GLN A 85 13.11 19.89 -6.75
CA GLN A 85 11.96 20.72 -7.10
C GLN A 85 11.93 21.10 -8.59
N THR A 86 10.72 21.34 -9.09
CA THR A 86 10.49 22.01 -10.38
C THR A 86 10.11 23.46 -10.11
N LEU A 87 10.82 24.40 -10.73
CA LEU A 87 10.41 25.81 -10.74
C LEU A 87 9.76 26.09 -12.10
N ASN A 88 8.44 26.11 -12.10
CA ASN A 88 7.61 26.30 -13.28
C ASN A 88 6.64 27.47 -13.05
N GLY A 89 6.17 28.07 -14.14
CA GLY A 89 5.04 29.01 -14.09
C GLY A 89 3.73 28.28 -13.81
N ASN A 90 2.74 28.46 -14.69
CA ASN A 90 1.38 27.92 -14.48
C ASN A 90 1.19 26.44 -14.87
N ASN A 91 2.20 25.78 -15.45
CA ASN A 91 2.05 24.44 -16.03
C ASN A 91 2.81 23.40 -15.20
N PRO A 92 2.13 22.51 -14.45
CA PRO A 92 2.78 21.43 -13.70
C PRO A 92 3.53 20.48 -14.63
N ALA A 93 4.77 20.13 -14.27
CA ALA A 93 5.61 19.19 -15.02
C ALA A 93 5.91 17.94 -14.19
N SER A 94 5.83 16.78 -14.83
CA SER A 94 6.25 15.50 -14.23
C SER A 94 7.76 15.30 -14.39
N LEU A 95 8.40 14.59 -13.46
CA LEU A 95 9.84 14.34 -13.46
C LEU A 95 10.13 12.85 -13.39
N PHE A 96 10.90 12.36 -14.37
CA PHE A 96 11.59 11.07 -14.32
C PHE A 96 13.03 11.27 -13.91
N LEU A 97 13.48 10.57 -12.87
CA LEU A 97 14.87 10.47 -12.44
C LEU A 97 15.31 9.01 -12.57
N MET A 98 16.19 8.76 -13.54
CA MET A 98 16.69 7.43 -13.88
C MET A 98 18.16 7.28 -13.49
N ASN A 99 18.49 6.32 -12.64
CA ASN A 99 19.87 5.93 -12.34
C ASN A 99 19.98 4.41 -12.19
N PRO A 100 20.55 3.69 -13.18
CA PRO A 100 20.69 2.23 -13.14
C PRO A 100 21.41 1.69 -11.89
N ASN A 101 22.31 2.47 -11.29
CA ASN A 101 23.10 2.03 -10.13
C ASN A 101 22.32 2.06 -8.81
N GLY A 102 21.21 2.80 -8.73
CA GLY A 102 20.39 2.93 -7.53
C GLY A 102 20.11 4.37 -7.11
N ILE A 103 19.09 4.53 -6.26
CA ILE A 103 18.66 5.81 -5.70
C ILE A 103 18.40 5.63 -4.21
N VAL A 104 18.99 6.49 -3.37
CA VAL A 104 18.77 6.52 -1.93
C VAL A 104 18.18 7.87 -1.56
N PHE A 105 16.91 7.89 -1.17
CA PHE A 105 16.28 9.03 -0.51
C PHE A 105 16.60 8.96 0.98
N GLY A 106 17.38 9.91 1.48
CA GLY A 106 17.72 10.06 2.89
C GLY A 106 16.59 10.71 3.70
N GLN A 107 16.78 10.78 5.01
CA GLN A 107 15.80 11.28 5.98
C GLN A 107 15.33 12.73 5.73
N ASN A 108 16.14 13.54 5.04
CA ASN A 108 15.83 14.93 4.72
C ASN A 108 15.39 15.13 3.26
N ALA A 109 15.26 14.04 2.50
CA ALA A 109 14.76 14.09 1.13
C ALA A 109 13.41 14.80 1.08
N LYS A 110 13.20 15.64 0.06
CA LYS A 110 11.91 16.27 -0.21
C LYS A 110 11.67 16.34 -1.70
N LEU A 111 10.42 16.19 -2.10
CA LEU A 111 9.97 16.41 -3.47
C LEU A 111 9.02 17.61 -3.48
N ASN A 112 9.26 18.56 -4.38
CA ASN A 112 8.35 19.65 -4.70
C ASN A 112 8.19 19.69 -6.23
N ILE A 113 7.48 18.71 -6.75
CA ILE A 113 7.27 18.49 -8.18
C ILE A 113 5.84 18.89 -8.51
N GLY A 114 5.65 19.73 -9.53
CA GLY A 114 4.31 20.19 -9.91
C GLY A 114 3.41 19.06 -10.44
N GLY A 115 4.00 18.04 -11.05
CA GLY A 115 3.31 16.86 -11.57
C GLY A 115 3.73 15.54 -10.90
N SER A 116 3.72 14.46 -11.66
CA SER A 116 4.09 13.12 -11.21
C SER A 116 5.61 12.96 -11.05
N PHE A 117 6.05 12.07 -10.17
CA PHE A 117 7.46 11.72 -9.97
C PHE A 117 7.72 10.24 -10.20
N VAL A 118 8.81 9.94 -10.91
CA VAL A 118 9.29 8.58 -11.14
C VAL A 118 10.76 8.49 -10.76
N GLY A 119 11.06 7.76 -9.70
CA GLY A 119 12.40 7.28 -9.41
C GLY A 119 12.56 5.89 -10.01
N THR A 120 13.53 5.69 -10.90
CA THR A 120 13.76 4.37 -11.50
C THR A 120 15.23 4.01 -11.66
N THR A 121 15.53 2.72 -11.58
CA THR A 121 16.85 2.16 -11.90
C THR A 121 16.84 1.43 -13.25
N ALA A 122 15.92 1.80 -14.14
CA ALA A 122 15.93 1.37 -15.52
C ALA A 122 17.20 1.81 -16.25
N ASN A 123 17.61 1.03 -17.24
CA ASN A 123 18.69 1.38 -18.17
C ASN A 123 18.25 2.45 -19.16
N SER A 124 16.96 2.49 -19.50
CA SER A 124 16.43 3.45 -20.47
C SER A 124 14.93 3.66 -20.39
N ILE A 125 14.50 4.77 -21.00
CA ILE A 125 13.10 5.11 -21.27
C ILE A 125 12.85 4.90 -22.76
N LYS A 126 11.82 4.12 -23.08
CA LYS A 126 11.36 3.81 -24.44
C LYS A 126 10.16 4.68 -24.80
N PHE A 127 10.13 5.17 -26.04
CA PHE A 127 9.06 6.02 -26.56
C PHE A 127 8.28 5.34 -27.69
N ALA A 128 7.05 5.79 -27.95
CA ALA A 128 6.14 5.12 -28.90
C ALA A 128 6.64 5.12 -30.35
N ASP A 129 7.55 6.03 -30.70
CA ASP A 129 8.16 6.12 -32.02
C ASP A 129 9.42 5.25 -32.17
N GLY A 130 9.76 4.46 -31.15
CA GLY A 130 10.93 3.58 -31.13
C GLY A 130 12.21 4.25 -30.66
N THR A 131 12.21 5.55 -30.35
CA THR A 131 13.37 6.22 -29.76
C THR A 131 13.61 5.78 -28.32
N GLU A 132 14.86 5.88 -27.88
CA GLU A 132 15.29 5.45 -26.55
C GLU A 132 16.19 6.50 -25.90
N PHE A 133 15.88 6.85 -24.65
CA PHE A 133 16.74 7.69 -23.82
C PHE A 133 17.44 6.81 -22.79
N SER A 134 18.73 6.50 -23.03
CA SER A 134 19.48 5.46 -22.29
C SER A 134 20.53 6.01 -21.33
N ALA A 135 20.56 5.53 -20.09
CA ALA A 135 21.62 5.82 -19.12
C ALA A 135 22.91 5.04 -19.39
N ILE A 136 22.82 3.84 -19.98
CA ILE A 136 23.96 2.95 -20.20
C ILE A 136 24.62 3.10 -21.58
N ASN A 137 23.91 3.66 -22.56
CA ASN A 137 24.43 3.95 -23.90
C ASN A 137 24.21 5.44 -24.24
N PRO A 138 24.85 6.39 -23.52
CA PRO A 138 24.47 7.80 -23.58
C PRO A 138 24.99 8.57 -24.81
N THR A 139 25.99 8.03 -25.51
CA THR A 139 26.73 8.68 -26.60
C THR A 139 26.25 8.30 -28.01
N GLN A 140 25.37 7.30 -28.15
CA GLN A 140 24.64 7.11 -29.40
C GLN A 140 23.80 8.38 -29.59
N SER A 141 24.02 9.16 -30.66
CA SER A 141 23.29 10.42 -30.91
C SER A 141 21.80 10.18 -30.70
N PRO A 142 21.22 10.59 -29.56
CA PRO A 142 19.88 10.16 -29.27
C PRO A 142 19.00 10.97 -30.20
N LEU A 143 18.28 10.29 -31.09
CA LEU A 143 17.13 10.89 -31.75
C LEU A 143 16.12 11.15 -30.64
N LEU A 144 16.18 12.33 -30.04
CA LEU A 144 15.26 12.73 -28.98
C LEU A 144 13.90 13.06 -29.59
N THR A 145 12.85 12.73 -28.85
CA THR A 145 11.50 12.70 -29.39
C THR A 145 10.49 13.54 -28.61
N MET A 146 9.43 13.86 -29.34
CA MET A 146 8.16 14.38 -28.89
C MET A 146 7.16 13.31 -28.46
N SER A 147 7.47 12.05 -28.75
CA SER A 147 6.57 10.93 -28.51
C SER A 147 6.37 10.69 -27.01
N VAL A 148 5.28 10.00 -26.67
CA VAL A 148 4.96 9.65 -25.28
C VAL A 148 5.86 8.50 -24.82
N PRO A 149 6.33 8.51 -23.56
CA PRO A 149 7.04 7.36 -23.02
C PRO A 149 6.08 6.17 -22.94
N VAL A 150 6.50 5.03 -23.47
CA VAL A 150 5.72 3.80 -23.47
C VAL A 150 6.33 2.72 -22.58
N GLY A 151 7.54 2.90 -22.08
CA GLY A 151 8.07 2.00 -21.07
C GLY A 151 9.44 2.35 -20.50
N LEU A 152 9.78 1.65 -19.42
CA LEU A 152 11.06 1.66 -18.74
C LEU A 152 11.72 0.29 -18.94
N GLN A 153 12.92 0.26 -19.50
CA GLN A 153 13.67 -0.98 -19.70
C GLN A 153 14.62 -1.20 -18.53
N LEU A 154 14.35 -2.19 -17.70
CA LEU A 154 15.26 -2.61 -16.64
C LEU A 154 16.29 -3.60 -17.19
N GLY A 155 17.55 -3.42 -16.78
CA GLY A 155 18.65 -4.32 -17.08
C GLY A 155 18.77 -5.48 -16.09
N SER A 156 19.85 -6.25 -16.24
CA SER A 156 20.17 -7.38 -15.35
C SER A 156 20.76 -6.97 -14.01
N ASN A 157 21.20 -5.72 -13.87
CA ASN A 157 21.84 -5.18 -12.67
C ASN A 157 21.13 -3.90 -12.22
N ALA A 158 19.78 -3.90 -12.25
CA ALA A 158 19.01 -2.75 -11.80
C ALA A 158 19.26 -2.55 -10.28
N GLY A 159 19.76 -1.38 -9.90
CA GLY A 159 20.06 -1.06 -8.50
C GLY A 159 18.83 -1.03 -7.59
N GLY A 160 19.06 -0.97 -6.28
CA GLY A 160 18.00 -0.78 -5.30
C GLY A 160 17.52 0.67 -5.24
N ILE A 161 16.27 0.86 -4.83
CA ILE A 161 15.73 2.15 -4.39
C ILE A 161 15.50 2.08 -2.88
N GLN A 162 16.06 3.02 -2.13
CA GLN A 162 15.87 3.11 -0.69
C GLN A 162 15.19 4.43 -0.33
N VAL A 163 14.24 4.37 0.60
CA VAL A 163 13.64 5.55 1.24
C VAL A 163 13.86 5.44 2.73
N GLN A 164 14.66 6.34 3.28
CA GLN A 164 15.04 6.37 4.68
C GLN A 164 14.34 7.56 5.32
N GLY A 165 13.61 7.34 6.39
CA GLY A 165 13.02 8.42 7.18
C GLY A 165 13.58 8.48 8.59
N THR A 166 12.96 9.32 9.40
CA THR A 166 13.25 9.42 10.83
C THR A 166 12.26 8.56 11.62
N PRO A 167 12.70 7.79 12.62
CA PRO A 167 11.81 7.06 13.51
C PRO A 167 10.78 8.02 14.12
N ALA A 168 9.50 7.74 13.86
CA ALA A 168 8.40 8.50 14.43
C ALA A 168 7.46 7.52 15.12
N ASN A 169 7.11 7.82 16.37
CA ASN A 169 5.96 7.20 17.03
C ASN A 169 4.72 7.57 16.22
N ASN A 170 3.86 6.59 15.93
CA ASN A 170 2.85 6.53 14.86
C ASN A 170 1.74 7.62 14.76
N PHE A 171 1.98 8.87 15.19
CA PHE A 171 1.00 9.97 15.16
C PHE A 171 1.50 11.29 14.56
N LEU A 172 2.82 11.53 14.52
CA LEU A 172 3.41 12.76 13.93
C LEU A 172 4.36 12.37 12.80
N ARG A 173 3.80 11.82 11.73
CA ARG A 173 4.60 11.36 10.60
C ARG A 173 4.86 12.52 9.63
N THR A 174 6.01 13.17 9.77
CA THR A 174 6.50 14.06 8.70
C THR A 174 6.77 13.21 7.45
N PRO A 175 6.17 13.51 6.28
CA PRO A 175 6.46 12.78 5.06
C PRO A 175 7.94 12.89 4.69
N THR A 176 8.58 11.75 4.43
CA THR A 176 9.89 11.69 3.79
C THR A 176 9.74 12.04 2.31
N LEU A 177 8.77 11.42 1.62
CA LEU A 177 8.42 11.77 0.25
C LEU A 177 6.97 12.24 0.20
N SER A 178 6.72 13.34 -0.49
CA SER A 178 5.37 13.87 -0.71
C SER A 178 5.22 14.39 -2.12
N ILE A 179 4.03 14.23 -2.71
CA ILE A 179 3.68 14.77 -4.04
C ILE A 179 2.35 15.52 -3.96
N ALA A 180 2.11 16.38 -4.94
CA ALA A 180 0.82 17.06 -5.09
C ALA A 180 -0.31 16.05 -5.36
N PRO A 181 -1.57 16.36 -4.97
CA PRO A 181 -2.68 15.45 -5.20
C PRO A 181 -2.98 15.15 -6.67
N ASN A 182 -3.65 14.04 -6.94
CA ASN A 182 -4.01 13.57 -8.29
C ASN A 182 -2.80 13.36 -9.20
N GLN A 183 -1.65 12.97 -8.64
CA GLN A 183 -0.43 12.66 -9.38
C GLN A 183 -0.05 11.19 -9.25
N THR A 184 1.06 10.78 -9.84
CA THR A 184 1.69 9.47 -9.64
C THR A 184 3.04 9.63 -8.97
N LEU A 185 3.31 8.80 -7.95
CA LEU A 185 4.64 8.59 -7.38
C LEU A 185 5.05 7.14 -7.64
N ALA A 186 6.04 6.94 -8.51
CA ALA A 186 6.51 5.61 -8.88
C ALA A 186 7.96 5.39 -8.47
N LEU A 187 8.22 4.29 -7.77
CA LEU A 187 9.55 3.78 -7.42
C LEU A 187 9.73 2.41 -8.07
N ILE A 188 10.58 2.36 -9.11
CA ILE A 188 10.73 1.20 -9.99
C ILE A 188 12.21 0.81 -10.05
N GLY A 189 12.59 -0.19 -9.24
CA GLY A 189 13.99 -0.60 -9.05
C GLY A 189 14.20 -2.10 -9.14
N GLY A 190 15.44 -2.57 -8.93
CA GLY A 190 15.72 -4.00 -8.73
C GLY A 190 15.25 -4.52 -7.37
N GLN A 191 15.12 -3.62 -6.39
CA GLN A 191 14.59 -3.82 -5.04
C GLN A 191 14.07 -2.46 -4.54
N VAL A 192 13.07 -2.46 -3.66
CA VAL A 192 12.57 -1.24 -3.01
C VAL A 192 12.50 -1.43 -1.49
N ASP A 193 13.30 -0.66 -0.76
CA ASP A 193 13.36 -0.70 0.71
C ASP A 193 12.90 0.63 1.30
N ILE A 194 11.89 0.60 2.16
CA ILE A 194 11.34 1.78 2.84
C ILE A 194 11.55 1.57 4.34
N ASN A 195 12.48 2.33 4.90
CA ASN A 195 12.93 2.16 6.28
C ASN A 195 12.60 3.40 7.10
N SER A 196 11.74 3.25 8.10
CA SER A 196 11.33 4.34 8.99
C SER A 196 10.80 5.57 8.25
N ALA A 197 10.21 5.38 7.06
CA ALA A 197 9.87 6.47 6.14
C ALA A 197 8.36 6.60 5.94
N ASN A 198 7.92 7.83 5.68
CA ASN A 198 6.55 8.12 5.28
C ASN A 198 6.51 8.59 3.82
N ILE A 199 5.73 7.89 3.00
CA ILE A 199 5.37 8.31 1.65
C ILE A 199 3.92 8.80 1.65
N SER A 200 3.71 10.09 1.41
CA SER A 200 2.41 10.74 1.38
C SER A 200 2.04 11.19 -0.03
N ALA A 201 0.99 10.63 -0.60
CA ALA A 201 0.55 10.93 -1.95
C ALA A 201 -0.99 11.06 -1.99
N PRO A 202 -1.56 12.16 -1.45
CA PRO A 202 -3.02 12.29 -1.29
C PRO A 202 -3.74 12.18 -2.62
N ASP A 203 -4.85 11.44 -2.69
CA ASP A 203 -5.65 11.25 -3.92
C ASP A 203 -4.83 10.81 -5.16
N SER A 204 -3.65 10.24 -4.94
CA SER A 204 -2.66 9.97 -5.97
C SER A 204 -2.43 8.47 -6.14
N ARG A 205 -1.67 8.11 -7.17
CA ARG A 205 -1.25 6.72 -7.42
C ARG A 205 0.17 6.50 -6.91
N VAL A 206 0.38 5.51 -6.07
CA VAL A 206 1.71 5.02 -5.68
C VAL A 206 2.00 3.70 -6.39
N GLU A 207 3.15 3.63 -7.06
CA GLU A 207 3.63 2.42 -7.76
C GLU A 207 4.94 1.96 -7.16
N LEU A 208 4.97 0.76 -6.59
CA LEU A 208 6.20 0.11 -6.14
C LEU A 208 6.45 -1.14 -6.98
N TRP A 209 7.52 -1.13 -7.76
CA TRP A 209 7.89 -2.23 -8.64
C TRP A 209 9.34 -2.64 -8.39
N ALA A 210 9.55 -3.90 -8.05
CA ALA A 210 10.88 -4.48 -7.85
C ALA A 210 11.13 -5.55 -8.92
N MET A 211 11.90 -5.22 -9.95
CA MET A 211 12.19 -6.13 -11.07
C MET A 211 13.52 -5.84 -11.77
N GLN A 212 14.00 -6.83 -12.51
CA GLN A 212 15.19 -6.78 -13.37
C GLN A 212 14.86 -7.56 -14.67
N ASN A 213 15.68 -7.37 -15.71
CA ASN A 213 15.54 -8.09 -16.98
C ASN A 213 14.14 -7.99 -17.61
N GLY A 214 13.51 -6.82 -17.59
CA GLY A 214 12.17 -6.66 -18.14
C GLY A 214 11.78 -5.23 -18.44
N THR A 215 10.59 -5.05 -19.02
CA THR A 215 10.05 -3.74 -19.37
C THR A 215 8.81 -3.46 -18.55
N VAL A 216 8.76 -2.31 -17.90
CA VAL A 216 7.53 -1.73 -17.34
C VAL A 216 6.94 -0.81 -18.39
N ASN A 217 5.80 -1.17 -18.98
CA ASN A 217 5.09 -0.30 -19.90
C ASN A 217 4.47 0.87 -19.13
N ILE A 218 4.49 2.06 -19.71
CA ILE A 218 3.84 3.26 -19.18
C ILE A 218 2.68 3.59 -20.12
N SER A 219 1.44 3.49 -19.64
CA SER A 219 0.28 4.04 -20.34
C SER A 219 0.02 5.47 -19.87
N THR A 220 0.02 6.43 -20.77
CA THR A 220 -0.22 7.87 -20.45
C THR A 220 -1.66 8.31 -20.69
N SER A 221 -2.60 7.41 -21.04
CA SER A 221 -4.00 7.76 -21.24
C SER A 221 -4.76 7.86 -19.91
N GLY A 222 -4.83 9.06 -19.35
CA GLY A 222 -5.76 9.42 -18.26
C GLY A 222 -5.30 9.09 -16.85
N ASN A 223 -4.46 8.06 -16.65
CA ASN A 223 -3.71 7.75 -15.42
C ASN A 223 -2.60 6.75 -15.77
N TRP A 224 -1.47 6.78 -15.05
CA TRP A 224 -0.32 5.91 -15.33
C TRP A 224 -0.65 4.46 -15.02
N GLN A 225 -1.00 3.67 -16.02
CA GLN A 225 -1.15 2.23 -15.86
C GLN A 225 0.16 1.54 -16.22
N LEU A 226 0.76 0.88 -15.23
CA LEU A 226 1.98 0.11 -15.41
C LEU A 226 1.65 -1.36 -15.68
N ALA A 227 2.26 -1.93 -16.73
CA ALA A 227 2.12 -3.34 -17.08
C ALA A 227 3.48 -3.94 -17.42
N SER A 228 3.73 -5.21 -17.12
CA SER A 228 4.92 -5.91 -17.60
C SER A 228 4.60 -6.62 -18.91
N SER A 229 5.45 -6.45 -19.93
CA SER A 229 5.37 -7.17 -21.22
C SER A 229 6.43 -8.26 -21.38
N SER A 230 7.36 -8.39 -20.44
CA SER A 230 8.42 -9.40 -20.50
C SER A 230 7.89 -10.78 -20.13
N SER A 231 8.25 -11.81 -20.91
CA SER A 231 7.84 -13.20 -20.69
C SER A 231 8.40 -13.82 -19.40
N SER A 232 9.52 -13.32 -18.87
CA SER A 232 10.13 -13.81 -17.62
C SER A 232 11.07 -12.77 -16.98
N PRO A 233 10.56 -11.65 -16.43
CA PRO A 233 11.40 -10.74 -15.66
C PRO A 233 11.91 -11.42 -14.38
N THR A 234 13.07 -10.99 -13.89
CA THR A 234 13.56 -11.39 -12.57
C THR A 234 12.98 -10.46 -11.53
N TRP A 235 12.05 -10.94 -10.71
CA TRP A 235 11.41 -10.10 -9.70
C TRP A 235 12.29 -9.94 -8.44
N GLY A 236 12.28 -8.75 -7.86
CA GLY A 236 12.96 -8.40 -6.62
C GLY A 236 11.99 -8.16 -5.47
N ASN A 237 12.51 -7.81 -4.30
CA ASN A 237 11.69 -7.64 -3.10
C ASN A 237 11.26 -6.19 -2.85
N ILE A 238 10.15 -6.05 -2.14
CA ILE A 238 9.68 -4.78 -1.58
C ILE A 238 9.55 -4.97 -0.07
N THR A 239 10.22 -4.13 0.71
CA THR A 239 10.23 -4.22 2.18
C THR A 239 9.92 -2.88 2.81
N LEU A 240 8.93 -2.87 3.71
CA LEU A 240 8.66 -1.75 4.61
C LEU A 240 8.93 -2.22 6.04
N GLN A 241 9.76 -1.46 6.76
CA GLN A 241 10.16 -1.78 8.13
C GLN A 241 10.28 -0.51 8.99
N GLN A 242 10.41 -0.72 10.30
CA GLN A 242 10.54 0.32 11.32
C GLN A 242 9.40 1.36 11.28
N SER A 243 8.15 0.91 11.33
CA SER A 243 6.96 1.77 11.27
C SER A 243 6.88 2.64 10.00
N SER A 244 7.36 2.14 8.87
CA SER A 244 7.20 2.79 7.57
C SER A 244 5.72 2.88 7.15
N TYR A 245 5.37 3.93 6.43
CA TYR A 245 3.98 4.23 6.09
C TYR A 245 3.84 4.73 4.66
N ILE A 246 2.88 4.18 3.92
CA ILE A 246 2.47 4.67 2.60
C ILE A 246 1.01 5.09 2.68
N ASN A 247 0.72 6.32 2.27
CA ASN A 247 -0.61 6.90 2.36
C ASN A 247 -1.05 7.55 1.06
N THR A 248 -2.19 7.12 0.53
CA THR A 248 -2.86 7.78 -0.60
C THR A 248 -4.25 8.34 -0.27
N SER A 249 -4.54 8.50 1.02
CA SER A 249 -5.84 8.97 1.51
C SER A 249 -6.17 10.38 1.02
N GLY A 250 -7.46 10.63 0.79
CA GLY A 250 -7.94 11.94 0.37
C GLY A 250 -9.42 11.93 -0.01
N ALA A 251 -9.86 12.94 -0.76
CA ALA A 251 -11.25 13.13 -1.15
C ALA A 251 -11.79 11.97 -2.01
N ILE A 252 -10.98 11.44 -2.91
CA ILE A 252 -11.35 10.33 -3.79
C ILE A 252 -10.73 9.02 -3.35
N GLY A 253 -9.67 9.02 -2.55
CA GLY A 253 -8.94 7.81 -2.13
C GLY A 253 -8.07 7.28 -3.28
N GLY A 254 -6.77 7.47 -3.17
CA GLY A 254 -5.81 7.11 -4.22
C GLY A 254 -5.58 5.60 -4.38
N ALA A 255 -4.69 5.25 -5.32
CA ALA A 255 -4.36 3.87 -5.66
C ALA A 255 -2.95 3.50 -5.17
N ILE A 256 -2.77 2.27 -4.69
CA ILE A 256 -1.45 1.75 -4.35
C ILE A 256 -1.25 0.41 -5.07
N ASN A 257 -0.24 0.31 -5.92
CA ASN A 257 0.08 -0.91 -6.66
C ASN A 257 1.49 -1.40 -6.36
N ILE A 258 1.59 -2.68 -6.03
CA ILE A 258 2.82 -3.35 -5.60
C ILE A 258 3.06 -4.55 -6.50
N ARG A 259 4.25 -4.60 -7.12
CA ARG A 259 4.70 -5.70 -7.98
C ARG A 259 6.12 -6.14 -7.61
N GLY A 260 6.33 -7.43 -7.37
CA GLY A 260 7.63 -7.95 -6.99
C GLY A 260 7.66 -9.47 -6.82
N ARG A 261 8.76 -10.00 -6.32
CA ARG A 261 8.91 -11.39 -5.92
C ARG A 261 8.19 -11.61 -4.60
N GLY A 262 8.38 -10.68 -3.67
CA GLY A 262 7.61 -10.64 -2.45
C GLY A 262 7.50 -9.25 -1.83
N LEU A 263 6.51 -9.13 -0.95
CA LEU A 263 6.26 -7.96 -0.11
C LEU A 263 6.45 -8.36 1.35
N THR A 264 7.25 -7.60 2.11
CA THR A 264 7.34 -7.72 3.57
C THR A 264 6.94 -6.41 4.22
N LEU A 265 5.91 -6.44 5.08
CA LEU A 265 5.58 -5.37 6.01
C LEU A 265 5.92 -5.84 7.42
N GLN A 266 6.84 -5.17 8.10
CA GLN A 266 7.26 -5.55 9.44
C GLN A 266 7.40 -4.33 10.36
N ASP A 267 7.58 -4.59 11.65
CA ASP A 267 7.84 -3.58 12.68
C ASP A 267 6.79 -2.46 12.71
N GLY A 268 5.51 -2.79 12.60
CA GLY A 268 4.44 -1.79 12.62
C GLY A 268 4.21 -1.05 11.31
N SER A 269 4.84 -1.49 10.20
CA SER A 269 4.67 -0.85 8.90
C SER A 269 3.27 -1.00 8.33
N HIS A 270 2.80 0.02 7.62
CA HIS A 270 1.40 0.17 7.24
C HIS A 270 1.22 0.79 5.85
N ILE A 271 0.18 0.40 5.12
CA ILE A 271 -0.21 0.92 3.81
C ILE A 271 -1.70 1.26 3.83
N GLU A 272 -2.04 2.51 3.48
CA GLU A 272 -3.39 3.03 3.64
C GLU A 272 -3.89 3.81 2.42
N SER A 273 -5.17 3.58 2.07
CA SER A 273 -5.93 4.46 1.19
C SER A 273 -7.35 4.70 1.73
N SER A 274 -7.54 5.85 2.37
CA SER A 274 -8.82 6.29 2.94
C SER A 274 -9.55 7.27 2.02
N THR A 275 -10.87 7.10 1.92
CA THR A 275 -11.74 7.82 0.99
C THR A 275 -12.73 8.70 1.77
N ASP A 276 -12.75 9.99 1.46
CA ASP A 276 -13.65 10.94 2.12
C ASP A 276 -15.01 11.06 1.42
N ALA A 277 -15.87 11.95 1.94
CA ALA A 277 -17.28 12.06 1.57
C ALA A 277 -17.54 12.10 0.05
N ASN A 278 -18.44 11.23 -0.41
CA ASN A 278 -18.81 11.01 -1.81
C ASN A 278 -17.67 10.54 -2.75
N GLY A 279 -16.50 10.21 -2.20
CA GLY A 279 -15.37 9.66 -2.96
C GLY A 279 -15.56 8.20 -3.37
N GLN A 280 -14.76 7.76 -4.34
CA GLN A 280 -14.71 6.41 -4.86
C GLN A 280 -13.27 5.93 -4.87
N GLY A 281 -12.87 5.23 -3.81
CA GLY A 281 -11.50 4.80 -3.57
C GLY A 281 -10.96 3.88 -4.66
N GLN A 282 -9.72 4.07 -5.05
CA GLN A 282 -9.08 3.25 -6.09
C GLN A 282 -8.43 1.98 -5.55
N GLY A 283 -8.13 1.92 -4.24
CA GLY A 283 -7.77 0.69 -3.54
C GLY A 283 -6.29 0.32 -3.57
N ILE A 284 -6.00 -0.90 -3.10
CA ILE A 284 -4.65 -1.45 -2.94
C ILE A 284 -4.56 -2.76 -3.73
N THR A 285 -3.60 -2.86 -4.63
CA THR A 285 -3.33 -4.09 -5.39
C THR A 285 -1.90 -4.58 -5.15
N VAL A 286 -1.77 -5.79 -4.62
CA VAL A 286 -0.50 -6.47 -4.40
C VAL A 286 -0.45 -7.70 -5.31
N LYS A 287 0.50 -7.74 -6.25
CA LYS A 287 0.77 -8.96 -7.03
C LYS A 287 2.24 -9.34 -6.91
N THR A 288 2.50 -10.42 -6.22
CA THR A 288 3.85 -10.95 -6.02
C THR A 288 3.95 -12.36 -6.58
N THR A 289 5.16 -12.80 -6.95
CA THR A 289 5.33 -14.14 -7.51
C THR A 289 5.56 -15.22 -6.46
N GLU A 290 5.96 -14.87 -5.23
CA GLU A 290 6.31 -15.85 -4.20
C GLU A 290 5.61 -15.58 -2.86
N PHE A 291 5.66 -14.36 -2.32
CA PHE A 291 5.12 -14.15 -0.98
C PHE A 291 4.56 -12.76 -0.70
N VAL A 292 3.67 -12.70 0.28
CA VAL A 292 3.29 -11.50 1.02
C VAL A 292 3.38 -11.86 2.50
N ASP A 293 4.33 -11.24 3.20
CA ASP A 293 4.56 -11.41 4.63
C ASP A 293 4.16 -10.14 5.37
N LEU A 294 3.09 -10.22 6.16
CA LEU A 294 2.66 -9.16 7.06
C LEU A 294 3.07 -9.57 8.47
N LEU A 295 4.24 -9.10 8.90
CA LEU A 295 4.93 -9.49 10.14
C LEU A 295 4.63 -8.58 11.32
N GLY A 296 3.51 -7.87 11.24
CA GLY A 296 2.88 -7.27 12.40
C GLY A 296 3.73 -6.24 13.16
N ILE A 297 3.46 -6.14 14.46
CA ILE A 297 4.15 -5.24 15.38
C ILE A 297 5.30 -5.95 16.09
N SER A 298 6.44 -5.28 16.23
CA SER A 298 7.59 -5.75 17.02
C SER A 298 7.83 -4.93 18.30
N ASP A 299 7.08 -3.85 18.49
CA ASP A 299 7.17 -2.93 19.63
C ASP A 299 5.74 -2.45 20.04
N PRO A 300 5.39 -2.40 21.33
CA PRO A 300 4.08 -1.92 21.81
C PRO A 300 3.81 -0.43 21.52
N ALA A 301 4.84 0.37 21.20
CA ALA A 301 4.71 1.74 20.72
C ALA A 301 4.25 1.81 19.25
N ASN A 302 4.07 0.68 18.57
CA ASN A 302 3.50 0.64 17.23
C ASN A 302 1.96 0.58 17.30
N TYR A 303 1.32 1.75 17.38
CA TYR A 303 -0.11 1.90 17.74
C TYR A 303 -1.14 1.55 16.64
N ILE A 304 -0.76 1.54 15.36
CA ILE A 304 -1.68 1.34 14.22
C ILE A 304 -1.59 -0.12 13.79
N PRO A 305 -2.71 -0.84 13.54
CA PRO A 305 -2.66 -2.20 13.04
C PRO A 305 -1.81 -2.26 11.77
N PRO A 306 -0.66 -2.95 11.80
CA PRO A 306 0.22 -3.08 10.64
C PRO A 306 -0.47 -3.88 9.54
N GLY A 307 -0.09 -3.63 8.29
CA GLY A 307 -0.66 -4.31 7.14
C GLY A 307 -1.29 -3.36 6.14
N LEU A 308 -2.44 -3.77 5.57
CA LEU A 308 -3.12 -3.08 4.48
C LEU A 308 -4.48 -2.56 4.93
N LEU A 309 -4.77 -1.29 4.64
CA LEU A 309 -6.02 -0.65 5.02
C LEU A 309 -6.61 0.15 3.86
N THR A 310 -7.88 -0.10 3.55
CA THR A 310 -8.72 0.89 2.86
C THR A 310 -9.83 1.33 3.79
N SER A 311 -10.28 2.57 3.69
CA SER A 311 -11.34 3.03 4.58
C SER A 311 -12.23 4.10 3.99
N VAL A 312 -13.38 4.32 4.63
CA VAL A 312 -14.24 5.49 4.42
C VAL A 312 -14.23 6.38 5.66
N THR A 313 -14.03 7.68 5.43
CA THR A 313 -13.99 8.72 6.49
C THR A 313 -15.13 9.73 6.38
N GLY A 314 -15.95 9.64 5.33
CA GLY A 314 -17.07 10.54 5.07
C GLY A 314 -18.28 9.85 4.48
N SER A 315 -19.45 10.47 4.67
CA SER A 315 -20.74 9.94 4.21
C SER A 315 -20.81 9.85 2.67
N GLY A 316 -21.52 8.84 2.15
CA GLY A 316 -21.66 8.62 0.71
C GLY A 316 -20.41 8.06 0.02
N ALA A 317 -19.32 7.83 0.76
CA ALA A 317 -18.06 7.33 0.22
C ALA A 317 -18.08 5.83 -0.04
N THR A 318 -17.28 5.37 -0.99
CA THR A 318 -16.95 3.95 -1.17
C THR A 318 -15.44 3.78 -1.06
N ALA A 319 -14.98 2.95 -0.13
CA ALA A 319 -13.55 2.63 -0.03
C ALA A 319 -13.13 1.75 -1.21
N GLY A 320 -11.87 1.89 -1.62
CA GLY A 320 -11.31 1.04 -2.67
C GLY A 320 -11.07 -0.38 -2.18
N ASP A 321 -11.04 -1.32 -3.11
CA ASP A 321 -10.83 -2.75 -2.83
C ASP A 321 -9.38 -3.06 -2.46
N ILE A 322 -9.16 -4.16 -1.77
CA ILE A 322 -7.82 -4.75 -1.57
C ILE A 322 -7.73 -6.06 -2.35
N THR A 323 -6.81 -6.14 -3.30
CA THR A 323 -6.55 -7.36 -4.08
C THR A 323 -5.13 -7.86 -3.84
N ILE A 324 -4.99 -9.14 -3.48
CA ILE A 324 -3.71 -9.82 -3.28
C ILE A 324 -3.64 -11.06 -4.17
N ASP A 325 -2.55 -11.19 -4.92
CA ASP A 325 -2.22 -12.34 -5.76
C ASP A 325 -0.76 -12.73 -5.47
N THR A 326 -0.53 -13.91 -4.92
CA THR A 326 0.78 -14.38 -4.43
C THR A 326 0.86 -15.90 -4.48
N GLN A 327 2.02 -16.52 -4.22
CA GLN A 327 2.05 -17.97 -3.90
C GLN A 327 1.78 -18.20 -2.43
N ARG A 328 2.37 -17.40 -1.54
CA ARG A 328 2.19 -17.51 -0.09
C ARG A 328 1.70 -16.19 0.50
N LEU A 329 0.67 -16.25 1.36
CA LEU A 329 0.27 -15.15 2.22
C LEU A 329 0.46 -15.59 3.68
N HIS A 330 1.17 -14.78 4.46
CA HIS A 330 1.39 -15.04 5.88
C HIS A 330 1.17 -13.77 6.70
N LEU A 331 0.24 -13.86 7.66
CA LEU A 331 -0.11 -12.81 8.60
C LEU A 331 0.28 -13.27 10.00
N THR A 332 0.99 -12.43 10.74
CA THR A 332 1.38 -12.70 12.14
C THR A 332 1.47 -11.40 12.94
N ASN A 333 1.62 -11.53 14.26
CA ASN A 333 1.84 -10.42 15.20
C ASN A 333 0.82 -9.28 15.04
N SER A 334 -0.46 -9.60 15.04
CA SER A 334 -1.56 -8.61 14.89
C SER A 334 -1.60 -7.87 13.53
N SER A 335 -1.07 -8.44 12.45
CA SER A 335 -1.17 -7.85 11.11
C SER A 335 -2.55 -8.00 10.47
N TRP A 336 -3.04 -6.96 9.80
CA TRP A 336 -4.40 -6.88 9.26
C TRP A 336 -4.40 -6.63 7.75
N ILE A 337 -5.38 -7.22 7.07
CA ILE A 337 -5.85 -6.78 5.76
C ILE A 337 -7.30 -6.34 5.97
N ASN A 338 -7.57 -5.03 5.95
CA ASN A 338 -8.85 -4.50 6.43
C ASN A 338 -9.45 -3.47 5.46
N SER A 339 -10.77 -3.53 5.28
CA SER A 339 -11.54 -2.41 4.75
C SER A 339 -12.57 -1.89 5.76
N LEU A 340 -12.43 -0.63 6.17
CA LEU A 340 -13.07 -0.10 7.37
C LEU A 340 -13.97 1.11 7.08
N ASN A 341 -15.13 1.15 7.71
CA ASN A 341 -15.88 2.39 7.95
C ASN A 341 -15.66 2.78 9.41
N TYR A 342 -15.10 3.97 9.65
CA TYR A 342 -14.77 4.48 10.98
C TYR A 342 -15.99 4.86 11.84
N GLY A 343 -17.20 4.84 11.26
CA GLY A 343 -18.47 5.09 11.92
C GLY A 343 -18.76 6.57 12.18
N VAL A 344 -17.73 7.35 12.49
CA VAL A 344 -17.78 8.80 12.70
C VAL A 344 -16.62 9.48 12.00
N ASN A 345 -16.86 10.69 11.49
CA ASN A 345 -15.79 11.52 10.96
C ASN A 345 -14.94 12.05 12.12
N PHE A 346 -13.63 11.86 12.03
CA PHE A 346 -12.70 12.17 13.13
C PHE A 346 -12.70 13.65 13.55
N PHE A 347 -12.97 14.57 12.62
CA PHE A 347 -12.93 16.01 12.89
C PHE A 347 -14.28 16.57 13.32
N THR A 348 -15.38 16.09 12.72
CA THR A 348 -16.72 16.64 12.98
C THR A 348 -17.51 15.83 13.99
N PHE A 349 -17.06 14.60 14.32
CA PHE A 349 -17.79 13.60 15.10
C PHE A 349 -19.17 13.24 14.51
N ALA A 350 -19.47 13.69 13.29
CA ALA A 350 -20.71 13.35 12.61
C ALA A 350 -20.70 11.86 12.20
N PRO A 351 -21.83 11.14 12.31
CA PRO A 351 -21.94 9.78 11.80
C PRO A 351 -21.62 9.71 10.29
N ILE A 352 -20.86 8.69 9.91
CA ILE A 352 -20.61 8.36 8.50
C ILE A 352 -21.76 7.50 8.02
N ASN A 353 -22.57 8.00 7.09
CA ASN A 353 -23.78 7.32 6.61
C ASN A 353 -23.71 7.05 5.11
N ASN A 354 -24.51 6.09 4.63
CA ASN A 354 -24.60 5.74 3.21
C ASN A 354 -23.24 5.41 2.57
N ALA A 355 -22.32 4.86 3.34
CA ALA A 355 -20.97 4.55 2.90
C ALA A 355 -20.77 3.03 2.72
N ARG A 356 -19.79 2.67 1.90
CA ARG A 356 -19.46 1.27 1.61
C ARG A 356 -17.97 1.02 1.84
N THR A 357 -17.60 -0.04 2.56
CA THR A 357 -16.19 -0.49 2.59
C THR A 357 -15.82 -1.22 1.29
N GLY A 358 -14.54 -1.35 1.02
CA GLY A 358 -14.02 -2.06 -0.15
C GLY A 358 -14.16 -3.57 0.00
N ASP A 359 -14.19 -4.27 -1.12
CA ASP A 359 -14.08 -5.72 -1.14
C ASP A 359 -12.62 -6.14 -0.91
N ILE A 360 -12.43 -7.33 -0.33
CA ILE A 360 -11.11 -7.93 -0.18
C ILE A 360 -11.06 -9.21 -0.98
N LYS A 361 -10.11 -9.30 -1.92
CA LYS A 361 -9.85 -10.50 -2.71
C LYS A 361 -8.43 -10.99 -2.50
N VAL A 362 -8.28 -12.22 -2.04
CA VAL A 362 -6.98 -12.87 -1.84
C VAL A 362 -6.95 -14.15 -2.66
N ARG A 363 -5.91 -14.28 -3.50
CA ARG A 363 -5.56 -15.52 -4.19
C ARG A 363 -4.14 -15.92 -3.84
N ALA A 364 -3.97 -17.13 -3.34
CA ALA A 364 -2.66 -17.71 -3.03
C ALA A 364 -2.62 -19.21 -3.28
N THR A 365 -1.46 -19.83 -3.16
CA THR A 365 -1.35 -21.30 -3.00
C THR A 365 -1.50 -21.66 -1.53
N ASP A 366 -0.79 -20.95 -0.65
CA ASP A 366 -0.79 -21.16 0.79
C ASP A 366 -1.16 -19.88 1.53
N ILE A 367 -2.12 -19.96 2.44
CA ILE A 367 -2.52 -18.87 3.34
C ILE A 367 -2.37 -19.33 4.78
N GLU A 368 -1.64 -18.56 5.57
CA GLU A 368 -1.55 -18.72 7.01
C GLU A 368 -1.86 -17.39 7.71
N ILE A 369 -2.86 -17.39 8.58
CA ILE A 369 -3.21 -16.26 9.43
C ILE A 369 -3.02 -16.71 10.87
N ASN A 370 -1.95 -16.24 11.50
CA ASN A 370 -1.74 -16.43 12.93
C ASN A 370 -2.28 -15.22 13.69
N GLY A 371 -3.27 -15.48 14.55
CA GLY A 371 -3.95 -14.48 15.36
C GLY A 371 -3.17 -14.00 16.57
N PHE A 372 -2.02 -14.60 16.86
CA PHE A 372 -1.22 -14.27 18.02
C PHE A 372 -0.89 -12.78 18.09
N THR A 373 -1.06 -12.23 19.29
CA THR A 373 -0.89 -10.82 19.59
C THR A 373 0.22 -10.65 20.61
N PRO A 374 1.41 -10.14 20.24
CA PRO A 374 2.51 -9.99 21.18
C PRO A 374 2.26 -8.88 22.21
N PHE A 375 1.42 -7.90 21.87
CA PHE A 375 1.14 -6.73 22.70
C PHE A 375 -0.36 -6.39 22.71
N THR A 376 -0.84 -5.79 23.79
CA THR A 376 -2.13 -5.08 23.81
C THR A 376 -2.06 -3.81 22.97
N ASN A 377 -3.16 -3.38 22.37
CA ASN A 377 -3.25 -2.03 21.84
C ASN A 377 -3.07 -1.03 22.99
N SER A 378 -2.02 -0.20 22.90
CA SER A 378 -1.65 0.73 23.97
C SER A 378 -2.67 1.86 24.21
N PHE A 379 -3.66 2.06 23.33
CA PHE A 379 -4.72 3.06 23.47
C PHE A 379 -6.02 2.45 24.04
N THR A 380 -6.44 1.28 23.55
CA THR A 380 -7.69 0.64 23.97
C THR A 380 -7.50 -0.40 25.07
N GLY A 381 -6.27 -0.86 25.30
CA GLY A 381 -5.95 -2.00 26.16
C GLY A 381 -6.42 -3.35 25.60
N VAL A 382 -6.96 -3.38 24.37
CA VAL A 382 -7.55 -4.57 23.75
C VAL A 382 -6.51 -5.27 22.86
N TYR A 383 -6.51 -6.59 22.89
CA TYR A 383 -5.71 -7.40 21.96
C TYR A 383 -6.39 -7.46 20.58
N VAL A 384 -5.64 -7.16 19.52
CA VAL A 384 -6.11 -7.19 18.13
C VAL A 384 -5.49 -8.38 17.41
N SER A 385 -6.29 -9.42 17.17
CA SER A 385 -5.84 -10.64 16.47
C SER A 385 -5.51 -10.39 15.01
N GLY A 386 -4.53 -11.10 14.43
CA GLY A 386 -4.27 -11.08 12.99
C GLY A 386 -5.50 -11.49 12.17
N ALA A 387 -5.88 -10.69 11.17
CA ALA A 387 -7.16 -10.89 10.50
C ALA A 387 -7.25 -10.32 9.07
N ILE A 388 -8.18 -10.88 8.29
CA ILE A 388 -8.72 -10.28 7.06
C ILE A 388 -10.15 -9.84 7.35
N THR A 389 -10.46 -8.54 7.26
CA THR A 389 -11.76 -8.04 7.72
C THR A 389 -12.36 -6.96 6.83
N THR A 390 -13.69 -6.93 6.75
CA THR A 390 -14.44 -5.75 6.29
C THR A 390 -15.40 -5.34 7.40
N LEU A 391 -15.28 -4.10 7.87
CA LEU A 391 -15.91 -3.67 9.12
C LEU A 391 -16.69 -2.38 8.95
N VAL A 392 -17.92 -2.35 9.48
CA VAL A 392 -18.67 -1.12 9.71
C VAL A 392 -18.76 -0.87 11.20
N THR A 393 -18.21 0.24 11.69
CA THR A 393 -18.15 0.51 13.14
C THR A 393 -19.15 1.54 13.66
N GLY A 394 -19.97 2.10 12.79
CA GLY A 394 -20.92 3.14 13.16
C GLY A 394 -21.73 3.65 11.99
N GLY A 395 -22.64 4.58 12.28
CA GLY A 395 -23.47 5.25 11.29
C GLY A 395 -24.59 4.39 10.69
N GLN A 396 -25.29 4.95 9.72
CA GLN A 396 -26.54 4.41 9.20
C GLN A 396 -26.46 4.13 7.71
N GLN A 397 -27.16 3.08 7.28
CA GLN A 397 -27.27 2.65 5.88
C GLN A 397 -25.91 2.33 5.25
N ASN A 398 -24.97 1.83 6.06
CA ASN A 398 -23.63 1.48 5.61
C ASN A 398 -23.58 0.03 5.14
N ASN A 399 -22.70 -0.28 4.20
CA ASN A 399 -22.50 -1.64 3.73
C ASN A 399 -21.03 -2.05 3.87
N SER A 400 -20.80 -3.25 4.40
CA SER A 400 -19.47 -3.84 4.39
C SER A 400 -19.23 -4.56 3.05
N GLY A 401 -18.04 -4.43 2.50
CA GLY A 401 -17.59 -5.17 1.32
C GLY A 401 -17.47 -6.67 1.58
N ALA A 402 -17.49 -7.46 0.53
CA ALA A 402 -17.32 -8.91 0.58
C ALA A 402 -15.85 -9.31 0.74
N ILE A 403 -15.64 -10.52 1.27
CA ILE A 403 -14.31 -11.14 1.35
C ILE A 403 -14.31 -12.40 0.49
N THR A 404 -13.37 -12.50 -0.45
CA THR A 404 -13.10 -13.71 -1.24
C THR A 404 -11.67 -14.18 -1.01
N VAL A 405 -11.52 -15.41 -0.55
CA VAL A 405 -10.21 -16.03 -0.28
C VAL A 405 -10.12 -17.36 -1.03
N GLU A 406 -9.15 -17.48 -1.91
CA GLU A 406 -8.93 -18.66 -2.76
C GLU A 406 -7.49 -19.17 -2.56
N ALA A 407 -7.34 -20.42 -2.12
CA ALA A 407 -6.05 -21.08 -2.02
C ALA A 407 -6.13 -22.61 -2.14
N GLU A 408 -4.96 -23.27 -2.17
CA GLU A 408 -4.89 -24.72 -1.98
C GLU A 408 -5.03 -25.06 -0.50
N ARG A 409 -4.25 -24.38 0.35
CA ARG A 409 -4.24 -24.58 1.81
C ARG A 409 -4.48 -23.27 2.55
N ILE A 410 -5.41 -23.29 3.50
CA ILE A 410 -5.72 -22.15 4.37
C ILE A 410 -5.65 -22.60 5.82
N ARG A 411 -4.85 -21.89 6.62
CA ARG A 411 -4.68 -22.14 8.06
C ARG A 411 -4.97 -20.88 8.86
N LEU A 412 -6.02 -20.92 9.67
CA LEU A 412 -6.35 -19.88 10.65
C LEU A 412 -5.96 -20.40 12.03
N LEU A 413 -4.90 -19.84 12.61
CA LEU A 413 -4.23 -20.36 13.80
C LEU A 413 -4.29 -19.36 14.95
N ASP A 414 -4.39 -19.87 16.18
CA ASP A 414 -4.16 -19.13 17.42
C ASP A 414 -4.89 -17.78 17.51
N GLY A 415 -6.16 -17.75 17.06
CA GLY A 415 -7.02 -16.57 17.00
C GLY A 415 -7.18 -15.95 15.63
N GLY A 416 -6.54 -16.48 14.58
CA GLY A 416 -6.57 -15.91 13.23
C GLY A 416 -7.98 -15.85 12.65
N ARG A 417 -8.35 -14.72 12.01
CA ARG A 417 -9.74 -14.47 11.60
C ARG A 417 -9.93 -14.02 10.16
N ILE A 418 -11.06 -14.42 9.59
CA ILE A 418 -11.67 -13.81 8.41
C ILE A 418 -13.06 -13.34 8.82
N SER A 419 -13.37 -12.04 8.75
CA SER A 419 -14.68 -11.57 9.21
C SER A 419 -15.30 -10.39 8.47
N THR A 420 -16.63 -10.41 8.41
CA THR A 420 -17.45 -9.27 7.97
C THR A 420 -18.40 -8.89 9.09
N ASP A 421 -18.10 -7.78 9.76
CA ASP A 421 -18.80 -7.42 11.00
C ASP A 421 -19.46 -6.04 10.91
N LEU A 422 -20.69 -5.97 11.42
CA LEU A 422 -21.32 -4.73 11.80
C LEU A 422 -21.12 -4.55 13.30
N LEU A 423 -20.35 -3.54 13.68
CA LEU A 423 -20.01 -3.18 15.05
C LEU A 423 -20.80 -1.92 15.46
N GLY A 424 -21.44 -1.97 16.62
CA GLY A 424 -22.16 -0.82 17.16
C GLY A 424 -21.27 0.06 18.00
N ASN A 425 -21.45 1.39 17.88
CA ASN A 425 -20.72 2.36 18.69
C ASN A 425 -21.67 3.31 19.44
N SER A 426 -22.07 2.90 20.65
CA SER A 426 -22.93 3.69 21.53
C SER A 426 -22.22 4.86 22.20
N SER A 427 -20.88 4.93 22.13
CA SER A 427 -20.10 5.99 22.78
C SER A 427 -20.13 7.32 22.02
N PHE A 428 -20.27 7.28 20.68
CA PHE A 428 -20.25 8.46 19.83
C PHE A 428 -21.55 8.72 19.07
N SER A 429 -22.49 7.77 19.08
CA SER A 429 -23.79 7.92 18.42
C SER A 429 -24.93 7.46 19.34
N PRO A 430 -26.00 8.27 19.51
CA PRO A 430 -27.20 7.83 20.21
C PRO A 430 -28.06 6.88 19.35
N THR A 431 -27.77 6.75 18.06
CA THR A 431 -28.49 5.86 17.15
C THR A 431 -27.69 4.58 16.90
N PRO A 432 -28.37 3.42 16.83
CA PRO A 432 -27.74 2.16 16.45
C PRO A 432 -27.08 2.24 15.08
N THR A 433 -26.04 1.44 14.90
CA THR A 433 -25.43 1.26 13.59
C THR A 433 -26.39 0.50 12.70
N THR A 434 -26.61 0.95 11.46
CA THR A 434 -27.47 0.22 10.51
C THR A 434 -26.76 -0.07 9.21
N GLY A 435 -27.01 -1.26 8.66
CA GLY A 435 -26.28 -1.69 7.49
C GLY A 435 -26.39 -3.14 7.12
N LYS A 436 -25.54 -3.55 6.17
CA LYS A 436 -25.38 -4.94 5.73
C LYS A 436 -23.92 -5.35 5.82
N ALA A 437 -23.63 -6.50 6.44
CA ALA A 437 -22.32 -7.12 6.35
C ALA A 437 -22.13 -7.75 4.96
N GLY A 438 -20.88 -7.80 4.50
CA GLY A 438 -20.53 -8.42 3.23
C GLY A 438 -20.49 -9.94 3.33
N ASP A 439 -20.66 -10.62 2.20
CA ASP A 439 -20.53 -12.07 2.13
C ASP A 439 -19.06 -12.51 2.27
N ILE A 440 -18.85 -13.71 2.81
CA ILE A 440 -17.55 -14.37 2.88
C ILE A 440 -17.58 -15.60 1.97
N SER A 441 -16.63 -15.68 1.03
CA SER A 441 -16.40 -16.86 0.20
C SER A 441 -14.98 -17.36 0.41
N VAL A 442 -14.84 -18.60 0.90
CA VAL A 442 -13.55 -19.26 1.08
C VAL A 442 -13.50 -20.53 0.25
N THR A 443 -12.48 -20.63 -0.59
CA THR A 443 -12.18 -21.83 -1.38
C THR A 443 -10.79 -22.33 -1.05
N ALA A 444 -10.70 -23.53 -0.49
CA ALA A 444 -9.46 -24.23 -0.14
C ALA A 444 -9.43 -25.59 -0.85
N THR A 445 -8.77 -25.71 -1.99
CA THR A 445 -8.89 -26.93 -2.81
C THR A 445 -8.30 -28.17 -2.16
N GLU A 446 -7.31 -28.03 -1.26
CA GLU A 446 -6.74 -29.11 -0.46
C GLU A 446 -7.31 -29.11 0.97
N SER A 447 -7.06 -28.06 1.75
CA SER A 447 -7.46 -28.03 3.16
C SER A 447 -7.74 -26.64 3.73
N LEU A 448 -8.79 -26.56 4.54
CA LEU A 448 -9.10 -25.44 5.42
C LEU A 448 -9.00 -25.91 6.87
N GLU A 449 -8.01 -25.41 7.59
CA GLU A 449 -7.81 -25.66 9.02
C GLU A 449 -8.10 -24.38 9.81
N ILE A 450 -8.98 -24.48 10.80
CA ILE A 450 -9.29 -23.40 11.74
C ILE A 450 -9.03 -23.96 13.13
N ARG A 451 -7.95 -23.49 13.77
CA ARG A 451 -7.49 -24.04 15.04
C ARG A 451 -7.07 -23.00 16.06
N GLY A 452 -7.41 -23.27 17.31
CA GLY A 452 -6.80 -22.63 18.45
C GLY A 452 -7.44 -21.30 18.80
N THR A 453 -6.96 -20.73 19.90
CA THR A 453 -7.40 -19.45 20.43
C THR A 453 -6.20 -18.61 20.81
N THR A 454 -6.37 -17.29 20.91
CA THR A 454 -5.39 -16.45 21.60
C THR A 454 -5.37 -16.76 23.10
N THR A 455 -4.42 -16.18 23.83
CA THR A 455 -4.34 -16.25 25.30
C THR A 455 -5.57 -15.69 26.02
N ASN A 456 -6.38 -14.85 25.36
CA ASN A 456 -7.64 -14.33 25.92
C ASN A 456 -8.86 -15.06 25.36
N ASN A 457 -8.68 -16.28 24.85
CA ASN A 457 -9.73 -17.12 24.28
C ASN A 457 -10.45 -16.50 23.08
N PHE A 458 -9.79 -15.61 22.31
CA PHE A 458 -10.29 -15.27 20.98
C PHE A 458 -10.06 -16.45 20.07
N THR A 459 -11.14 -17.10 19.66
CA THR A 459 -11.11 -18.23 18.74
C THR A 459 -10.61 -17.84 17.34
N SER A 460 -9.87 -18.75 16.70
CA SER A 460 -9.66 -18.72 15.25
C SER A 460 -10.99 -18.93 14.55
N ALA A 461 -11.32 -18.09 13.55
CA ALA A 461 -12.68 -18.13 13.03
C ALA A 461 -12.91 -17.52 11.63
N ILE A 462 -13.96 -18.01 10.97
CA ILE A 462 -14.61 -17.34 9.84
C ILE A 462 -16.00 -16.87 10.31
N ILE A 463 -16.21 -15.55 10.41
CA ILE A 463 -17.39 -15.00 11.09
C ILE A 463 -18.05 -13.88 10.27
N SER A 464 -19.38 -13.89 10.20
CA SER A 464 -20.16 -12.70 9.89
C SER A 464 -21.03 -12.35 11.09
N SER A 465 -20.94 -11.12 11.60
CA SER A 465 -21.65 -10.78 12.84
C SER A 465 -22.36 -9.44 12.82
N ILE A 466 -23.51 -9.43 13.52
CA ILE A 466 -24.22 -8.22 13.94
C ILE A 466 -23.97 -8.08 15.44
N GLN A 467 -23.18 -7.09 15.84
CA GLN A 467 -22.85 -6.88 17.26
C GLN A 467 -23.94 -6.10 18.01
N ASN A 468 -23.71 -5.91 19.31
CA ASN A 468 -24.56 -5.08 20.16
C ASN A 468 -24.68 -3.66 19.58
N PHE A 469 -25.87 -3.06 19.76
CA PHE A 469 -26.19 -1.71 19.30
C PHE A 469 -26.14 -1.56 17.76
N VAL A 470 -26.50 -2.63 17.06
CA VAL A 470 -26.62 -2.69 15.59
C VAL A 470 -28.00 -3.19 15.19
N ASP A 471 -28.55 -2.65 14.11
CA ASP A 471 -29.73 -3.17 13.41
C ASP A 471 -29.41 -3.36 11.92
N GLY A 472 -29.30 -4.61 11.46
CA GLY A 472 -28.79 -4.87 10.12
C GLY A 472 -29.00 -6.27 9.57
N GLN A 473 -28.30 -6.57 8.47
CA GLN A 473 -28.31 -7.88 7.84
C GLN A 473 -26.89 -8.45 7.85
N GLY A 474 -26.73 -9.66 8.37
CA GLY A 474 -25.48 -10.42 8.33
C GLY A 474 -25.19 -10.93 6.92
N GLY A 475 -23.91 -11.12 6.61
CA GLY A 475 -23.46 -11.70 5.35
C GLY A 475 -23.57 -13.22 5.37
N ASN A 476 -23.69 -13.81 4.18
CA ASN A 476 -23.62 -15.26 4.01
C ASN A 476 -22.15 -15.71 4.04
N ILE A 477 -21.93 -16.92 4.52
CA ILE A 477 -20.62 -17.58 4.51
C ILE A 477 -20.71 -18.80 3.60
N THR A 478 -19.85 -18.86 2.59
CA THR A 478 -19.72 -20.00 1.68
C THR A 478 -18.32 -20.57 1.78
N ILE A 479 -18.22 -21.86 2.12
CA ILE A 479 -16.96 -22.60 2.22
C ILE A 479 -16.96 -23.73 1.20
N ASN A 480 -15.95 -23.77 0.35
CA ASN A 480 -15.63 -24.92 -0.50
C ASN A 480 -14.25 -25.45 -0.11
N ALA A 481 -14.16 -26.65 0.46
CA ALA A 481 -12.91 -27.22 0.95
C ALA A 481 -12.68 -28.65 0.45
N GLY A 482 -11.42 -29.04 0.25
CA GLY A 482 -11.06 -30.46 0.18
C GLY A 482 -11.35 -31.13 1.53
N GLN A 483 -10.50 -30.83 2.51
CA GLN A 483 -10.70 -31.16 3.92
C GLN A 483 -11.04 -29.91 4.73
N LEU A 484 -12.02 -30.00 5.63
CA LEU A 484 -12.30 -28.99 6.65
C LEU A 484 -11.97 -29.54 8.04
N ALA A 485 -11.07 -28.88 8.76
CA ALA A 485 -10.73 -29.23 10.14
C ALA A 485 -10.98 -28.04 11.08
N LEU A 486 -11.86 -28.25 12.06
CA LEU A 486 -12.11 -27.33 13.17
C LEU A 486 -11.58 -27.98 14.45
N SER A 487 -10.66 -27.31 15.14
CA SER A 487 -10.09 -27.86 16.38
C SER A 487 -9.71 -26.78 17.38
N GLY A 488 -9.65 -27.11 18.67
CA GLY A 488 -9.17 -26.19 19.71
C GLY A 488 -9.94 -24.86 19.74
N GLY A 489 -11.26 -24.88 19.52
CA GLY A 489 -12.11 -23.69 19.45
C GLY A 489 -12.28 -23.05 18.06
N GLY A 490 -11.76 -23.66 16.99
CA GLY A 490 -11.98 -23.17 15.62
C GLY A 490 -13.46 -23.03 15.27
N THR A 491 -13.87 -21.89 14.70
CA THR A 491 -15.29 -21.53 14.56
C THR A 491 -15.66 -21.05 13.16
N ILE A 492 -16.84 -21.45 12.66
CA ILE A 492 -17.52 -20.81 11.52
C ILE A 492 -18.89 -20.34 12.00
N SER A 493 -19.20 -19.04 11.91
CA SER A 493 -20.41 -18.50 12.54
C SER A 493 -21.03 -17.33 11.78
N SER A 494 -22.36 -17.32 11.71
CA SER A 494 -23.17 -16.16 11.32
C SER A 494 -24.14 -15.86 12.46
N ALA A 495 -23.92 -14.75 13.17
CA ALA A 495 -24.56 -14.54 14.47
C ALA A 495 -24.99 -13.09 14.73
N ILE A 496 -26.01 -12.97 15.59
CA ILE A 496 -26.46 -11.71 16.17
C ILE A 496 -26.12 -11.73 17.65
N ALA A 497 -25.36 -10.73 18.11
CA ALA A 497 -24.97 -10.62 19.50
C ALA A 497 -26.20 -10.31 20.38
N GLY A 498 -26.39 -11.14 21.41
CA GLY A 498 -27.35 -10.88 22.47
C GLY A 498 -26.80 -9.90 23.51
N SER A 499 -27.68 -9.23 24.23
CA SER A 499 -27.33 -8.39 25.37
C SER A 499 -28.34 -8.58 26.50
N PRO A 500 -27.91 -8.63 27.78
CA PRO A 500 -28.81 -8.58 28.94
C PRO A 500 -29.65 -7.30 28.96
N ILE A 501 -29.15 -6.23 28.34
CA ILE A 501 -29.88 -4.98 28.13
C ILE A 501 -30.49 -5.05 26.72
N ALA A 502 -31.78 -5.35 26.62
CA ALA A 502 -32.47 -5.57 25.36
C ALA A 502 -32.35 -4.40 24.36
N ALA A 503 -32.24 -3.16 24.85
CA ALA A 503 -32.02 -1.98 24.01
C ALA A 503 -30.64 -1.95 23.33
N LEU A 504 -29.66 -2.69 23.87
CA LEU A 504 -28.30 -2.80 23.33
C LEU A 504 -28.07 -4.10 22.56
N ALA A 505 -29.03 -5.02 22.52
CA ALA A 505 -28.88 -6.25 21.75
C ALA A 505 -28.80 -5.94 20.25
N GLY A 506 -28.02 -6.74 19.51
CA GLY A 506 -28.06 -6.72 18.05
C GLY A 506 -29.45 -7.09 17.54
N LYS A 507 -29.86 -6.48 16.42
CA LYS A 507 -31.15 -6.71 15.76
C LYS A 507 -30.97 -6.98 14.28
N GLY A 508 -31.94 -7.69 13.71
CA GLY A 508 -32.02 -7.96 12.29
C GLY A 508 -31.90 -9.45 11.97
N THR A 509 -31.21 -9.79 10.89
CA THR A 509 -31.15 -11.17 10.37
C THR A 509 -29.71 -11.62 10.18
N ALA A 510 -29.34 -12.76 10.77
CA ALA A 510 -28.09 -13.44 10.44
C ALA A 510 -28.12 -13.98 8.99
N GLY A 511 -26.94 -14.19 8.41
CA GLY A 511 -26.80 -14.78 7.10
C GLY A 511 -26.79 -16.31 7.13
N ASN A 512 -26.78 -16.92 5.95
CA ASN A 512 -26.69 -18.37 5.82
C ASN A 512 -25.23 -18.84 5.82
N ILE A 513 -24.98 -20.05 6.34
CA ILE A 513 -23.69 -20.73 6.21
C ILE A 513 -23.87 -21.93 5.29
N THR A 514 -23.10 -21.99 4.21
CA THR A 514 -23.07 -23.11 3.26
C THR A 514 -21.67 -23.69 3.24
N ILE A 515 -21.54 -24.97 3.60
CA ILE A 515 -20.26 -25.69 3.60
C ILE A 515 -20.33 -26.84 2.60
N LYS A 516 -19.37 -26.89 1.69
CA LYS A 516 -19.13 -28.01 0.78
C LYS A 516 -17.71 -28.51 1.02
N ALA A 517 -17.58 -29.65 1.68
CA ALA A 517 -16.29 -30.27 1.97
C ALA A 517 -16.32 -31.77 1.65
N THR A 518 -15.18 -32.34 1.28
CA THR A 518 -15.05 -33.80 1.06
C THR A 518 -14.94 -34.55 2.38
N ASP A 519 -14.23 -33.97 3.35
CA ASP A 519 -14.10 -34.46 4.73
C ASP A 519 -14.27 -33.31 5.73
N VAL A 520 -14.92 -33.58 6.87
CA VAL A 520 -15.13 -32.61 7.95
C VAL A 520 -14.76 -33.23 9.28
N GLN A 521 -13.82 -32.60 9.99
CA GLN A 521 -13.37 -33.01 11.31
C GLN A 521 -13.57 -31.88 12.31
N VAL A 522 -14.15 -32.22 13.46
CA VAL A 522 -14.39 -31.32 14.59
C VAL A 522 -13.85 -31.96 15.86
N SER A 523 -13.02 -31.24 16.61
CA SER A 523 -12.41 -31.75 17.85
C SER A 523 -12.10 -30.62 18.84
N ASP A 524 -11.85 -30.98 20.10
CA ASP A 524 -11.33 -30.08 21.14
C ASP A 524 -12.13 -28.76 21.28
N LEU A 525 -13.38 -28.87 21.71
CA LEU A 525 -14.28 -27.72 21.91
C LEU A 525 -13.75 -26.76 22.99
N VAL A 526 -13.87 -25.46 22.76
CA VAL A 526 -13.49 -24.38 23.70
C VAL A 526 -14.66 -23.40 23.85
N VAL A 527 -14.82 -22.71 24.98
CA VAL A 527 -15.83 -21.63 25.10
C VAL A 527 -15.23 -20.32 24.59
N ASP A 528 -15.85 -19.71 23.58
CA ASP A 528 -15.37 -18.45 23.00
C ASP A 528 -15.61 -17.25 23.92
N PHE A 529 -14.64 -16.33 23.95
CA PHE A 529 -14.71 -15.12 24.78
C PHE A 529 -15.83 -14.16 24.38
N LEU A 530 -16.11 -14.00 23.08
CA LEU A 530 -17.09 -13.03 22.60
C LEU A 530 -18.52 -13.56 22.72
N GLY A 531 -18.73 -14.84 22.40
CA GLY A 531 -20.06 -15.46 22.39
C GLY A 531 -20.48 -16.12 23.70
N ASN A 532 -19.54 -16.43 24.60
CA ASN A 532 -19.75 -17.31 25.76
C ASN A 532 -20.49 -18.61 25.39
N ALA A 533 -20.21 -19.12 24.19
CA ALA A 533 -20.81 -20.29 23.59
C ALA A 533 -19.74 -21.35 23.33
N PRO A 534 -20.08 -22.66 23.34
CA PRO A 534 -19.15 -23.68 22.88
C PRO A 534 -18.78 -23.45 21.42
N SER A 535 -17.49 -23.40 21.16
CA SER A 535 -16.85 -23.24 19.85
C SER A 535 -16.12 -24.52 19.47
N GLY A 536 -16.42 -25.01 18.27
CA GLY A 536 -15.76 -26.12 17.60
C GLY A 536 -16.66 -26.74 16.54
#